data_AF-A0A954V1Q6-F1
#
_entry.id   AF-A0A954V1Q6-F1
#
_cell.length_a   1.000
_cell.length_b   1.000
_cell.length_c   1.000
_cell.angle_alpha   90.00
_cell.angle_beta   90.00
_cell.angle_gamma   90.00
#
_symmetry.space_group_name_H-M   'P 1'
#
loop_
_entity.id
_entity.type
_entity.pdbx_description
1 polymer ?
#
loop_
_entity_poly.entity_id
_entity_poly.type
_entity_poly.pdbx_seq_one_letter_code
_entity_poly.pdbx_strand_id
1 'polypeptide(L)'
;MFSGLIEAKAQIVALQPEPGGIRLQLTTPANFDDVSLGDSIAVQGCCLTVIDMSDGLLSFQAGRETLAKTSLGARLAGDAINVERSLALGDRLGGHLVTGHVDGQGELISRIDEAQWSTMTFHAPPDLMRQMASKGSITVDGVSLTLV
;
A
#
# COMPACT_ATOMS: atom_id res chain seq x y z
N MET A 1 -3.59 10.28 5.52
CA MET A 1 -4.84 9.47 5.60
C MET A 1 -5.27 9.18 4.18
N PHE A 2 -5.88 8.03 3.93
CA PHE A 2 -6.20 7.48 2.61
C PHE A 2 -7.61 6.89 2.61
N SER A 3 -8.08 6.48 1.43
CA SER A 3 -9.41 5.87 1.22
C SER A 3 -9.35 4.37 0.92
N GLY A 4 -8.17 3.85 0.56
CA GLY A 4 -7.99 2.50 0.07
C GLY A 4 -8.48 2.32 -1.38
N LEU A 5 -8.63 3.41 -2.14
CA LEU A 5 -8.94 3.36 -3.56
C LEU A 5 -7.66 3.62 -4.34
N ILE A 6 -7.10 2.54 -4.91
CA ILE A 6 -5.83 2.61 -5.61
C ILE A 6 -5.94 3.51 -6.83
N GLU A 7 -5.11 4.53 -6.88
CA GLU A 7 -5.10 5.52 -7.95
C GLU A 7 -4.23 5.08 -9.13
N ALA A 8 -3.14 4.37 -8.85
CA ALA A 8 -2.24 3.87 -9.88
C ALA A 8 -1.45 2.64 -9.42
N LYS A 9 -0.83 1.96 -10.39
CA LYS A 9 0.30 1.08 -10.13
C LYS A 9 1.60 1.77 -10.53
N ALA A 10 2.52 1.87 -9.58
CA ALA A 10 3.89 2.31 -9.83
C ALA A 10 4.81 1.09 -9.96
N GLN A 11 5.89 1.22 -10.73
CA GLN A 11 6.91 0.18 -10.82
C GLN A 11 8.03 0.46 -9.84
N ILE A 12 8.49 -0.56 -9.11
CA ILE A 12 9.69 -0.44 -8.31
C ILE A 12 10.91 -0.42 -9.24
N VAL A 13 11.64 0.70 -9.22
CA VAL A 13 12.86 0.86 -10.02
C VAL A 13 14.06 0.30 -9.27
N ALA A 14 14.15 0.59 -7.96
CA ALA A 14 15.24 0.10 -7.12
C ALA A 14 14.82 -0.03 -5.65
N LEU A 15 15.45 -0.99 -4.96
CA LEU A 15 15.44 -1.12 -3.51
C LEU A 15 16.91 -1.16 -3.05
N GLN A 16 17.39 -0.10 -2.44
CA GLN A 16 18.78 0.03 -2.03
C GLN A 16 18.90 -0.09 -0.50
N PRO A 17 19.71 -1.01 0.03
CA PRO A 17 19.93 -1.10 1.48
C PRO A 17 20.49 0.20 2.04
N GLU A 18 19.92 0.68 3.14
CA GLU A 18 20.41 1.83 3.90
C GLU A 18 20.48 1.47 5.40
N PRO A 19 21.27 2.20 6.21
CA PRO A 19 21.23 2.02 7.66
C PRO A 19 19.81 2.16 8.20
N GLY A 20 19.27 1.09 8.79
CA GLY A 20 17.93 1.08 9.37
C GLY A 20 16.79 0.66 8.44
N GLY A 21 17.06 0.34 7.16
CA GLY A 21 16.01 -0.06 6.23
C GLY A 21 16.47 -0.11 4.77
N ILE A 22 15.63 0.40 3.88
CA ILE A 22 15.93 0.58 2.46
C ILE A 22 15.51 1.96 1.97
N ARG A 23 16.17 2.43 0.91
CA ARG A 23 15.63 3.41 -0.01
C ARG A 23 14.85 2.70 -1.11
N LEU A 24 13.56 3.01 -1.21
CA LEU A 24 12.66 2.50 -2.23
C LEU A 24 12.46 3.59 -3.29
N GLN A 25 12.69 3.26 -4.56
CA GLN A 25 12.47 4.16 -5.69
C GLN A 25 11.39 3.60 -6.61
N LEU A 26 10.39 4.42 -6.91
CA LEU A 26 9.23 4.08 -7.72
C LEU A 26 9.14 5.00 -8.93
N THR A 27 8.58 4.52 -10.04
CA THR A 27 8.14 5.42 -11.13
C THR A 27 7.03 6.34 -10.64
N THR A 28 7.06 7.62 -11.01
CA THR A 28 5.97 8.56 -10.73
C THR A 28 4.80 8.28 -11.67
N PRO A 29 3.59 7.96 -11.17
CA PRO A 29 2.42 7.83 -12.03
C PRO A 29 2.08 9.13 -12.76
N ALA A 30 1.52 9.03 -13.96
CA ALA A 30 1.21 10.21 -14.78
C ALA A 30 0.19 11.17 -14.12
N ASN A 31 -0.65 10.67 -13.22
CA ASN A 31 -1.66 11.43 -12.50
C ASN A 31 -1.19 11.97 -11.14
N PHE A 32 0.11 11.90 -10.82
CA PHE A 32 0.71 12.34 -9.55
C PHE A 32 1.48 13.67 -9.74
N ASP A 33 0.92 14.60 -10.53
CA ASP A 33 1.51 15.89 -10.89
C ASP A 33 1.44 16.95 -9.78
N ASP A 34 0.67 16.69 -8.73
CA ASP A 34 0.51 17.55 -7.55
C ASP A 34 1.30 17.08 -6.31
N VAL A 35 2.08 15.99 -6.44
CA VAL A 35 2.89 15.46 -5.35
C VAL A 35 4.10 16.35 -5.09
N SER A 36 4.38 16.59 -3.81
CA SER A 36 5.51 17.39 -3.33
C SER A 36 6.43 16.60 -2.40
N LEU A 37 7.67 17.08 -2.26
CA LEU A 37 8.61 16.57 -1.26
C LEU A 37 8.00 16.70 0.15
N GLY A 38 8.04 15.62 0.93
CA GLY A 38 7.42 15.55 2.25
C GLY A 38 5.97 15.06 2.25
N ASP A 39 5.34 14.89 1.09
CA ASP A 39 4.00 14.32 1.02
C ASP A 39 3.96 12.85 1.44
N SER A 40 2.81 12.43 1.93
CA SER A 40 2.55 11.06 2.31
C SER A 40 1.80 10.31 1.21
N ILE A 41 2.38 9.20 0.75
CA ILE A 41 1.79 8.30 -0.25
C ILE A 41 1.65 6.92 0.39
N ALA A 42 0.49 6.29 0.22
CA ALA A 42 0.30 4.90 0.58
C ALA A 42 0.92 4.02 -0.50
N VAL A 43 2.00 3.34 -0.18
CA VAL A 43 2.74 2.41 -1.04
C VAL A 43 2.44 1.00 -0.56
N GLN A 44 1.70 0.20 -1.36
CA GLN A 44 1.10 -1.07 -0.90
C GLN A 44 0.31 -0.91 0.41
N GLY A 45 -0.39 0.21 0.56
CA GLY A 45 -1.15 0.52 1.78
C GLY A 45 -0.30 0.95 2.98
N CYS A 46 1.03 1.06 2.85
CA CYS A 46 1.88 1.64 3.88
C CYS A 46 2.11 3.13 3.61
N CYS A 47 1.82 3.99 4.58
CA CYS A 47 2.09 5.42 4.51
C CYS A 47 3.61 5.66 4.52
N LEU A 48 4.15 6.18 3.42
CA LEU A 48 5.55 6.57 3.30
C LEU A 48 5.67 8.03 2.87
N THR A 49 6.71 8.69 3.36
CA THR A 49 7.01 10.08 3.04
C THR A 49 7.92 10.16 1.81
N VAL A 50 7.56 11.01 0.85
CA VAL A 50 8.40 11.31 -0.31
C VAL A 50 9.65 12.07 0.16
N ILE A 51 10.83 11.53 -0.11
CA ILE A 51 12.12 12.10 0.30
C ILE A 51 13.00 12.57 -0.86
N ASP A 52 12.65 12.20 -2.09
CA ASP A 52 13.27 12.73 -3.32
C ASP A 52 12.33 12.54 -4.51
N MET A 53 12.42 13.47 -5.47
CA MET A 53 11.56 13.54 -6.67
C MET A 53 12.38 13.93 -7.90
N SER A 54 13.32 13.07 -8.31
CA SER A 54 14.21 13.30 -9.45
C SER A 54 13.92 12.31 -10.59
N ASP A 55 14.17 12.75 -11.83
CA ASP A 55 14.15 11.88 -13.03
C ASP A 55 12.85 11.08 -13.26
N GLY A 56 11.70 11.64 -12.86
CA GLY A 56 10.40 10.97 -12.98
C GLY A 56 10.20 9.83 -11.99
N LEU A 57 10.94 9.85 -10.88
CA LEU A 57 10.87 8.88 -9.80
C LEU A 57 10.41 9.54 -8.49
N LEU A 58 9.73 8.75 -7.66
CA LEU A 58 9.48 9.05 -6.26
C LEU A 58 10.34 8.14 -5.39
N SER A 59 11.09 8.73 -4.46
CA SER A 59 11.88 7.98 -3.50
C SER A 59 11.30 8.05 -2.10
N PHE A 60 11.42 6.95 -1.37
CA PHE A 60 10.93 6.77 0.00
C PHE A 60 11.98 6.04 0.84
N GLN A 61 11.87 6.16 2.16
CA GLN A 61 12.59 5.31 3.10
C GLN A 61 11.61 4.37 3.78
N ALA A 62 11.90 3.06 3.73
CA ALA A 62 11.15 2.04 4.46
C ALA A 62 12.05 1.43 5.53
N GLY A 63 11.70 1.67 6.79
CA GLY A 63 12.45 1.16 7.94
C GLY A 63 12.21 -0.33 8.20
N ARG A 64 13.01 -0.92 9.09
CA ARG A 64 12.89 -2.36 9.46
C ARG A 64 11.48 -2.77 9.90
N GLU A 65 10.80 -1.96 10.70
CA GLU A 65 9.42 -2.25 11.14
C GLU A 65 8.47 -2.31 9.94
N THR A 66 8.53 -1.32 9.05
CA THR A 66 7.75 -1.31 7.81
C THR A 66 8.00 -2.56 6.98
N LEU A 67 9.27 -2.92 6.76
CA LEU A 67 9.64 -4.09 5.96
C LEU A 67 9.20 -5.41 6.60
N ALA A 68 9.17 -5.48 7.94
CA ALA A 68 8.70 -6.66 8.66
C ALA A 68 7.16 -6.79 8.66
N LYS A 69 6.44 -5.66 8.63
CA LYS A 69 4.97 -5.61 8.72
C LYS A 69 4.26 -5.63 7.39
N THR A 70 4.94 -5.30 6.29
CA THR A 70 4.32 -5.11 4.98
C THR A 70 4.83 -6.11 3.94
N SER A 71 4.10 -6.25 2.84
CA SER A 71 4.54 -7.05 1.69
C SER A 71 5.78 -6.47 1.00
N LEU A 72 6.16 -5.21 1.29
CA LEU A 72 7.33 -4.52 0.70
C LEU A 72 8.65 -5.24 1.00
N GLY A 73 8.76 -5.94 2.14
CA GLY A 73 9.96 -6.69 2.50
C GLY A 73 10.31 -7.84 1.56
N ALA A 74 9.34 -8.31 0.76
CA ALA A 74 9.51 -9.40 -0.20
C ALA A 74 9.52 -8.92 -1.67
N ARG A 75 9.37 -7.61 -1.92
CA ARG A 75 9.32 -7.05 -3.28
C ARG A 75 10.71 -6.89 -3.89
N LEU A 76 10.76 -6.90 -5.22
CA LEU A 76 11.97 -6.76 -6.01
C LEU A 76 11.84 -5.64 -7.03
N ALA A 77 12.98 -5.18 -7.58
CA ALA A 77 12.97 -4.26 -8.69
C ALA A 77 12.23 -4.89 -9.89
N GLY A 78 11.40 -4.10 -10.56
CA GLY A 78 10.51 -4.53 -11.63
C GLY A 78 9.08 -4.80 -11.18
N ASP A 79 8.83 -5.06 -9.89
CA ASP A 79 7.48 -5.33 -9.37
C ASP A 79 6.55 -4.11 -9.55
N ALA A 80 5.30 -4.38 -9.91
CA ALA A 80 4.24 -3.36 -9.98
C ALA A 80 3.44 -3.33 -8.67
N ILE A 81 3.37 -2.16 -8.04
CA ILE A 81 2.77 -1.98 -6.72
C ILE A 81 1.71 -0.89 -6.71
N ASN A 82 0.70 -1.07 -5.87
CA ASN A 82 -0.39 -0.11 -5.66
C ASN A 82 0.12 1.16 -4.97
N VAL A 83 -0.32 2.32 -5.46
CA VAL A 83 -0.08 3.62 -4.84
C VAL A 83 -1.35 4.47 -4.76
N GLU A 84 -1.48 5.24 -3.69
CA GLU A 84 -2.57 6.18 -3.43
C GLU A 84 -2.01 7.42 -2.71
N ARG A 85 -2.37 8.63 -3.16
CA ARG A 85 -2.01 9.89 -2.52
C ARG A 85 -2.84 10.10 -1.25
N SER A 86 -2.31 10.91 -0.33
CA SER A 86 -3.10 11.29 0.85
C SER A 86 -4.33 12.10 0.45
N LEU A 87 -5.45 11.86 1.14
CA LEU A 87 -6.69 12.62 0.95
C LEU A 87 -6.47 14.09 1.30
N ALA A 88 -6.92 14.98 0.41
CA ALA A 88 -7.06 16.40 0.68
C ALA A 88 -8.37 16.69 1.44
N LEU A 89 -8.43 17.86 2.09
CA LEU A 89 -9.67 18.29 2.74
C LEU A 89 -10.75 18.55 1.69
N GLY A 90 -11.89 17.86 1.84
CA GLY A 90 -13.00 17.96 0.89
C GLY A 90 -13.04 16.83 -0.14
N ASP A 91 -12.02 15.96 -0.18
CA ASP A 91 -12.02 14.80 -1.05
C ASP A 91 -13.11 13.80 -0.68
N ARG A 92 -13.53 13.03 -1.69
CA ARG A 92 -14.49 11.94 -1.51
C ARG A 92 -13.81 10.76 -0.85
N LEU A 93 -14.32 10.34 0.31
CA LEU A 93 -13.95 9.07 0.93
C LEU A 93 -14.81 7.94 0.36
N GLY A 94 -14.40 7.37 -0.78
CA GLY A 94 -15.19 6.34 -1.48
C GLY A 94 -15.02 4.91 -0.93
N GLY A 95 -13.86 4.59 -0.35
CA GLY A 95 -13.62 3.34 0.38
C GLY A 95 -13.95 3.48 1.86
N HIS A 96 -12.94 3.28 2.72
CA HIS A 96 -13.04 3.55 4.16
C HIS A 96 -11.81 4.34 4.64
N LEU A 97 -11.82 4.82 5.89
CA LEU A 97 -10.66 5.52 6.43
C LEU A 97 -9.48 4.56 6.59
N VAL A 98 -8.42 4.80 5.81
CA VAL A 98 -7.16 4.05 5.87
C VAL A 98 -6.07 4.96 6.41
N THR A 99 -5.39 4.53 7.47
CA THR A 99 -4.29 5.29 8.09
C THR A 99 -2.97 5.14 7.34
N GLY A 100 -2.79 4.00 6.68
CA GLY A 100 -1.52 3.57 6.10
C GLY A 100 -0.54 2.98 7.12
N HIS A 101 -0.99 2.71 8.36
CA HIS A 101 -0.22 1.97 9.36
C HIS A 101 -0.59 0.50 9.29
N VAL A 102 0.28 -0.32 8.71
CA VAL A 102 0.00 -1.73 8.45
C VAL A 102 0.23 -2.55 9.72
N ASP A 103 -0.80 -3.28 10.18
CA ASP A 103 -0.75 -4.07 11.42
C ASP A 103 0.13 -5.34 11.29
N GLY A 104 0.16 -5.92 10.09
CA GLY A 104 0.93 -7.12 9.78
C GLY A 104 0.59 -7.70 8.41
N GLN A 105 1.10 -8.90 8.16
CA GLN A 105 0.96 -9.59 6.89
C GLN A 105 -0.07 -10.73 7.00
N GLY A 106 -0.78 -10.96 5.90
CA GLY A 106 -1.59 -12.15 5.67
C GLY A 106 -1.08 -12.89 4.44
N GLU A 107 -1.42 -14.18 4.35
CA GLU A 107 -1.06 -15.05 3.24
C GLU A 107 -2.31 -15.38 2.43
N LEU A 108 -2.27 -15.20 1.12
CA LEU A 108 -3.36 -15.64 0.24
C LEU A 108 -3.31 -17.17 0.11
N ILE A 109 -4.32 -17.84 0.66
CA ILE A 109 -4.42 -19.31 0.66
C ILE A 109 -5.17 -19.82 -0.57
N SER A 110 -6.22 -19.11 -0.99
CA SER A 110 -6.95 -19.47 -2.19
C SER A 110 -7.57 -18.25 -2.86
N ARG A 111 -7.69 -18.34 -4.19
CA ARG A 111 -8.41 -17.39 -5.02
C ARG A 111 -9.31 -18.16 -5.97
N ILE A 112 -10.59 -17.83 -5.94
CA ILE A 112 -11.61 -18.40 -6.81
C ILE A 112 -12.12 -17.26 -7.68
N ASP A 113 -11.81 -17.31 -8.97
CA ASP A 113 -12.28 -16.34 -9.95
C ASP A 113 -13.64 -16.76 -10.50
N GLU A 114 -14.59 -15.85 -10.43
CA GLU A 114 -15.91 -15.95 -11.05
C GLU A 114 -16.04 -14.88 -12.15
N ALA A 115 -17.16 -14.87 -12.88
CA ALA A 115 -17.32 -14.02 -14.06
C ALA A 115 -17.17 -12.51 -13.76
N GLN A 116 -17.56 -12.05 -12.57
CA GLN A 116 -17.60 -10.63 -12.21
C GLN A 116 -16.83 -10.28 -10.93
N TRP A 117 -16.38 -11.27 -10.16
CA TRP A 117 -15.65 -11.05 -8.91
C TRP A 117 -14.69 -12.20 -8.63
N SER A 118 -13.78 -11.98 -7.70
CA SER A 118 -12.89 -13.00 -7.17
C SER A 118 -13.12 -13.13 -5.68
N THR A 119 -13.30 -14.35 -5.19
CA THR A 119 -13.29 -14.64 -3.74
C THR A 119 -11.87 -15.02 -3.35
N MET A 120 -11.30 -14.31 -2.37
CA MET A 120 -9.94 -14.54 -1.88
C MET A 120 -9.97 -14.92 -0.41
N THR A 121 -9.37 -16.06 -0.08
CA THR A 121 -9.22 -16.53 1.31
C THR A 121 -7.82 -16.24 1.79
N PHE A 122 -7.70 -15.54 2.92
CA PHE A 122 -6.42 -15.22 3.53
C PHE A 122 -6.26 -15.91 4.88
N HIS A 123 -5.05 -16.38 5.16
CA HIS A 123 -4.61 -16.67 6.52
C HIS A 123 -4.00 -15.40 7.13
N ALA A 124 -4.36 -15.09 8.37
CA ALA A 124 -3.82 -13.95 9.10
C ALA A 124 -3.64 -14.30 10.59
N PRO A 125 -2.74 -13.61 11.32
CA PRO A 125 -2.56 -13.81 12.74
C PRO A 125 -3.89 -13.71 13.52
N PRO A 126 -4.16 -14.60 14.50
CA PRO A 126 -5.40 -14.60 15.28
C PRO A 126 -5.74 -13.26 15.93
N ASP A 127 -4.72 -12.50 16.32
CA ASP A 127 -4.88 -11.20 16.98
C ASP A 127 -5.45 -10.13 16.04
N LEU A 128 -5.13 -10.21 14.74
CA LEU A 128 -5.73 -9.33 13.73
C LEU A 128 -7.17 -9.75 13.44
N MET A 129 -7.44 -11.06 13.35
CA MET A 129 -8.77 -11.58 13.07
C MET A 129 -9.82 -11.19 14.13
N ARG A 130 -9.41 -10.98 15.39
CA ARG A 130 -10.32 -10.51 16.45
C ARG A 130 -10.91 -9.11 16.23
N GLN A 131 -10.28 -8.32 15.35
CA GLN A 131 -10.72 -6.97 15.00
C GLN A 131 -11.60 -6.97 13.73
N MET A 132 -11.77 -8.12 13.10
CA MET A 132 -12.48 -8.27 11.84
C MET A 132 -13.93 -8.69 12.10
N ALA A 133 -14.87 -8.03 11.45
CA ALA A 133 -16.29 -8.38 11.48
C ALA A 133 -16.76 -8.82 10.09
N SER A 134 -17.70 -9.77 10.03
CA SER A 134 -18.38 -10.10 8.77
C SER A 134 -19.03 -8.84 8.20
N LYS A 135 -18.86 -8.61 6.89
CA LYS A 135 -19.26 -7.38 6.17
C LYS A 135 -18.55 -6.11 6.63
N GLY A 136 -17.51 -6.22 7.46
CA GLY A 136 -16.62 -5.12 7.81
C GLY A 136 -15.65 -4.79 6.68
N SER A 137 -15.00 -3.64 6.80
CA SER A 137 -13.94 -3.20 5.87
C SER A 137 -12.57 -3.74 6.30
N ILE A 138 -11.72 -4.02 5.32
CA ILE A 138 -10.31 -4.36 5.51
C ILE A 138 -9.50 -3.70 4.39
N THR A 139 -8.24 -3.38 4.67
CA THR A 139 -7.29 -2.93 3.63
C THR A 139 -6.23 -4.00 3.39
N VAL A 140 -6.08 -4.44 2.14
CA VAL A 140 -5.04 -5.42 1.72
C VAL A 140 -4.19 -4.80 0.62
N ASP A 141 -2.89 -4.64 0.85
CA ASP A 141 -1.95 -3.98 -0.06
C ASP A 141 -2.47 -2.61 -0.57
N GLY A 142 -3.16 -1.87 0.31
CA GLY A 142 -3.78 -0.57 0.04
C GLY A 142 -5.19 -0.62 -0.55
N VAL A 143 -5.71 -1.79 -0.92
CA VAL A 143 -7.07 -1.91 -1.48
C VAL A 143 -8.09 -2.04 -0.36
N SER A 144 -9.06 -1.13 -0.31
CA SER A 144 -10.25 -1.21 0.52
C SER A 144 -11.18 -2.33 0.02
N LEU A 145 -11.41 -3.33 0.85
CA LEU A 145 -12.21 -4.52 0.56
C LEU A 145 -13.28 -4.75 1.64
N THR A 146 -14.28 -5.57 1.30
CA THR A 146 -15.32 -6.03 2.23
C THR A 146 -15.05 -7.48 2.61
N LEU A 147 -15.08 -7.77 3.91
CA LEU A 147 -15.00 -9.14 4.43
C LEU A 147 -16.31 -9.89 4.15
N VAL A 148 -16.22 -11.07 3.55
CA VAL A 148 -17.37 -11.89 3.14
C VAL A 148 -17.52 -13.17 3.95
#